data_AF-A0A953QXV7-F1
#
_entry.id   AF-A0A953QXV7-F1
#
_cell.length_a   1.000
_cell.length_b   1.000
_cell.length_c   1.000
_cell.angle_alpha   90.00
_cell.angle_beta   90.00
_cell.angle_gamma   90.00
#
_symmetry.space_group_name_H-M   'P 1'
#
loop_
_entity.id
_entity.type
_entity.pdbx_description
1 polymer ?
#
loop_
_entity_poly.entity_id
_entity_poly.type
_entity_poly.pdbx_seq_one_letter_code
_entity_poly.pdbx_strand_id
1 'polypeptide(L)'
;MHLTQTTLKDYAKEASDDLWFLNPDSSDRLLVLKIYADDSFGRHEPGFEGVCVVAGYMAAPSTWANVTLDWRAALKSPPEIQYFRMHEFIQESGEFAGLLHNQKQDKFDSLIAVLRKHSTELTWLESAITWDEYDHGLSERMRLVFRTPVYFCLAGIVLASLGALVLLASPRGPLRHFNSAHPKLLILR
;
A
#
# COMPACT_ATOMS: atom_id res chain seq x y z
N MET A 1 -10.70 -7.96 -11.03
CA MET A 1 -11.59 -6.78 -10.86
C MET A 1 -11.02 -5.64 -11.70
N HIS A 2 -11.59 -5.39 -12.90
CA HIS A 2 -11.16 -4.29 -13.78
C HIS A 2 -11.86 -3.00 -13.36
N LEU A 3 -11.21 -2.22 -12.49
CA LEU A 3 -11.54 -0.80 -12.35
C LEU A 3 -10.81 -0.07 -13.46
N THR A 4 -11.55 0.37 -14.48
CA THR A 4 -11.01 1.18 -15.57
C THR A 4 -10.53 2.52 -15.00
N GLN A 5 -9.37 3.00 -15.49
CA GLN A 5 -8.71 4.24 -15.03
C GLN A 5 -9.61 5.48 -15.03
N THR A 6 -10.72 5.46 -15.77
CA THR A 6 -11.74 6.51 -15.82
C THR A 6 -12.43 6.67 -14.47
N THR A 7 -12.89 5.57 -13.87
CA THR A 7 -13.64 5.56 -12.60
C THR A 7 -12.84 6.16 -11.43
N LEU A 8 -11.53 5.89 -11.36
CA LEU A 8 -10.66 6.40 -10.30
C LEU A 8 -10.36 7.91 -10.44
N LYS A 9 -10.35 8.44 -11.67
CA LYS A 9 -10.19 9.89 -11.90
C LYS A 9 -11.44 10.65 -11.52
N ASP A 10 -12.61 10.08 -11.80
CA ASP A 10 -13.89 10.70 -11.49
C ASP A 10 -14.11 10.77 -9.98
N TYR A 11 -13.84 9.68 -9.22
CA TYR A 11 -13.89 9.72 -7.75
C TYR A 11 -12.86 10.68 -7.11
N ALA A 12 -11.66 10.78 -7.67
CA ALA A 12 -10.65 11.71 -7.16
C ALA A 12 -11.00 13.17 -7.45
N LYS A 13 -11.71 13.44 -8.55
CA LYS A 13 -12.19 14.76 -8.91
C LYS A 13 -13.43 15.15 -8.09
N GLU A 14 -14.35 14.23 -7.88
CA GLU A 14 -15.55 14.43 -7.05
C GLU A 14 -15.15 14.66 -5.58
N ALA A 15 -14.20 13.87 -5.05
CA ALA A 15 -13.64 14.12 -3.71
C ALA A 15 -12.84 15.44 -3.62
N SER A 16 -12.28 15.94 -4.73
CA SER A 16 -11.61 17.24 -4.80
C SER A 16 -12.62 18.40 -4.85
N ASP A 17 -13.76 18.20 -5.51
CA ASP A 17 -14.80 19.21 -5.69
C ASP A 17 -15.76 19.25 -4.49
N ASP A 18 -15.83 18.23 -3.63
CA ASP A 18 -16.62 18.23 -2.39
C ASP A 18 -15.85 18.72 -1.14
N LEU A 19 -14.56 19.03 -1.28
CA LEU A 19 -13.73 19.54 -0.18
C LEU A 19 -14.01 21.02 0.18
N TRP A 20 -14.93 21.70 -0.51
CA TRP A 20 -15.30 23.09 -0.24
C TRP A 20 -16.24 23.27 0.97
N PHE A 21 -16.72 22.20 1.61
CA PHE A 21 -17.53 22.28 2.84
C PHE A 21 -16.73 22.49 4.13
N LEU A 22 -15.41 22.70 4.03
CA LEU A 22 -14.59 23.03 5.19
C LEU A 22 -14.74 24.52 5.53
N ASN A 23 -15.19 24.78 6.76
CA ASN A 23 -15.42 26.11 7.30
C ASN A 23 -14.15 26.99 7.15
N PRO A 24 -14.21 28.10 6.40
CA PRO A 24 -13.04 28.93 6.13
C PRO A 24 -12.49 29.67 7.37
N ASP A 25 -13.26 29.74 8.46
CA ASP A 25 -12.88 30.40 9.72
C ASP A 25 -12.35 29.44 10.80
N SER A 26 -12.43 28.13 10.61
CA SER A 26 -11.73 27.18 11.48
C SER A 26 -10.30 27.04 10.99
N SER A 27 -9.32 27.07 11.90
CA SER A 27 -7.94 26.63 11.62
C SER A 27 -7.86 25.11 11.40
N ASP A 28 -8.87 24.52 10.76
CA ASP A 28 -9.00 23.11 10.49
C ASP A 28 -7.98 22.77 9.40
N ARG A 29 -6.81 22.33 9.86
CA ARG A 29 -5.77 21.82 8.99
C ARG A 29 -6.26 20.51 8.40
N LEU A 30 -6.77 20.57 7.18
CA LEU A 30 -7.07 19.37 6.41
C LEU A 30 -5.76 18.67 6.05
N LEU A 31 -5.62 17.42 6.46
CA LEU A 31 -4.57 16.54 5.99
C LEU A 31 -5.17 15.50 5.05
N VAL A 32 -4.73 15.50 3.79
CA VAL A 32 -5.07 14.47 2.82
C VAL A 32 -3.87 13.55 2.65
N LEU A 33 -4.05 12.27 2.95
CA LEU A 33 -3.05 11.23 2.70
C LEU A 33 -3.59 10.25 1.67
N LYS A 34 -2.71 9.80 0.78
CA LYS A 34 -3.02 8.78 -0.22
C LYS A 34 -2.23 7.52 0.09
N ILE A 35 -2.91 6.38 0.00
CA ILE A 35 -2.35 5.05 0.24
C ILE A 35 -2.38 4.28 -1.09
N TYR A 36 -1.27 3.63 -1.43
CA TYR A 36 -1.26 2.54 -2.41
C TYR A 36 -0.81 1.28 -1.66
N ALA A 37 -1.66 0.26 -1.70
CA ALA A 37 -1.44 -1.01 -1.02
C ALA A 37 -1.84 -2.18 -1.93
N ASP A 38 -1.23 -3.33 -1.66
CA ASP A 38 -1.51 -4.61 -2.28
C ASP A 38 -1.93 -5.60 -1.19
N ASP A 39 -2.80 -6.53 -1.53
CA ASP A 39 -3.24 -7.60 -0.64
C ASP A 39 -2.60 -8.94 -1.00
N SER A 40 -2.24 -9.71 0.03
CA SER A 40 -1.67 -11.04 -0.12
C SER A 40 -2.40 -12.01 0.81
N PHE A 41 -2.74 -13.17 0.25
CA PHE A 41 -3.40 -14.26 0.96
C PHE A 41 -2.43 -15.44 1.10
N GLY A 42 -2.05 -15.74 2.34
CA GLY A 42 -1.44 -17.01 2.69
C GLY A 42 -2.42 -18.16 2.49
N ARG A 43 -1.89 -19.39 2.43
CA ARG A 43 -2.69 -20.60 2.22
C ARG A 43 -3.84 -20.70 3.23
N HIS A 44 -5.04 -20.98 2.74
CA HIS A 44 -6.25 -21.17 3.54
C HIS A 44 -6.68 -22.63 3.53
N GLU A 45 -5.80 -23.50 4.04
CA GLU A 45 -6.00 -24.95 4.06
C GLU A 45 -5.67 -25.53 5.44
N PRO A 46 -6.33 -26.62 5.88
CA PRO A 46 -6.02 -27.24 7.16
C PRO A 46 -4.52 -27.59 7.30
N GLY A 47 -3.93 -27.21 8.43
CA GLY A 47 -2.50 -27.45 8.70
C GLY A 47 -1.55 -26.33 8.26
N PHE A 48 -2.06 -25.23 7.70
CA PHE A 48 -1.28 -24.04 7.37
C PHE A 48 -1.73 -22.83 8.20
N GLU A 49 -0.78 -22.10 8.77
CA GLU A 49 -1.00 -20.82 9.47
C GLU A 49 -0.95 -19.66 8.47
N GLY A 50 -1.92 -19.61 7.55
CA GLY A 50 -2.01 -18.53 6.58
C GLY A 50 -2.55 -17.23 7.18
N VAL A 51 -2.16 -16.12 6.56
CA VAL A 51 -2.61 -14.77 6.92
C VAL A 51 -3.14 -14.05 5.68
N CYS A 52 -4.15 -13.20 5.87
CA CYS A 52 -4.45 -12.13 4.93
C CYS A 52 -3.66 -10.90 5.38
N VAL A 53 -2.90 -10.30 4.46
CA VAL A 53 -2.11 -9.09 4.73
C VAL A 53 -2.48 -8.04 3.69
N VAL A 54 -2.69 -6.81 4.14
CA VAL A 54 -2.65 -5.63 3.27
C VAL A 54 -1.44 -4.81 3.68
N ALA A 55 -0.58 -4.49 2.71
CA ALA A 55 0.62 -3.73 2.96
C ALA A 55 0.88 -2.73 1.84
N GLY A 56 1.52 -1.62 2.18
CA GLY A 56 1.79 -0.58 1.21
C GLY A 56 2.45 0.66 1.81
N TYR A 57 2.35 1.75 1.07
CA TYR A 57 2.89 3.03 1.47
C TYR A 57 1.80 4.10 1.52
N MET A 58 1.96 5.01 2.47
CA MET A 58 1.16 6.21 2.65
C MET A 58 2.05 7.44 2.49
N ALA A 59 1.56 8.45 1.78
CA ALA A 59 2.23 9.73 1.64
C ALA A 59 1.25 10.85 1.23
N ALA A 60 1.73 12.08 1.22
CA ALA A 60 1.01 13.22 0.67
C ALA A 60 0.78 13.06 -0.84
N PRO A 61 -0.30 13.64 -1.42
CA PRO A 61 -0.54 13.62 -2.86
C PRO A 61 0.63 14.16 -3.71
N SER A 62 1.34 15.18 -3.22
CA SER A 62 2.52 15.75 -3.89
C SER A 62 3.68 14.76 -3.98
N THR A 63 3.99 14.04 -2.90
CA THR A 63 4.99 12.96 -2.90
C THR A 63 4.61 11.89 -3.92
N TRP A 64 3.34 11.47 -3.97
CA TRP A 64 2.89 10.50 -4.95
C TRP A 64 2.99 10.98 -6.40
N ALA A 65 2.83 12.28 -6.66
CA ALA A 65 3.07 12.83 -8.00
C ALA A 65 4.54 12.62 -8.42
N ASN A 66 5.48 12.90 -7.53
CA ASN A 66 6.92 12.69 -7.77
C ASN A 66 7.27 11.21 -7.95
N VAL A 67 6.77 10.35 -7.06
CA VAL A 67 6.95 8.88 -7.17
C VAL A 67 6.38 8.38 -8.50
N THR A 68 5.20 8.84 -8.91
CA THR A 68 4.56 8.42 -10.16
C THR A 68 5.39 8.82 -11.39
N LEU A 69 5.99 10.00 -11.38
CA LEU A 69 6.86 10.46 -12.47
C LEU A 69 8.10 9.57 -12.58
N ASP A 70 8.81 9.34 -11.47
CA ASP A 70 10.01 8.51 -11.45
C ASP A 70 9.69 7.03 -11.76
N TRP A 71 8.57 6.50 -11.24
CA TRP A 71 8.12 5.13 -11.50
C TRP A 71 7.83 4.92 -12.99
N ARG A 72 7.14 5.87 -13.63
CA ARG A 72 6.89 5.82 -15.09
C ARG A 72 8.18 5.92 -15.89
N ALA A 73 9.15 6.72 -15.45
CA ALA A 73 10.46 6.78 -16.09
C ALA A 73 11.19 5.43 -15.99
N ALA A 74 11.14 4.77 -14.82
CA ALA A 74 11.72 3.45 -14.61
C ALA A 74 11.01 2.35 -15.43
N LEU A 75 9.69 2.42 -15.62
CA LEU A 75 8.96 1.51 -16.50
C LEU A 75 9.39 1.66 -17.97
N LYS A 76 9.58 2.90 -18.44
CA LYS A 76 9.98 3.22 -19.82
C LYS A 76 11.45 2.98 -20.15
N SER A 77 12.32 2.87 -19.15
CA SER A 77 13.73 2.55 -19.41
C SER A 77 13.84 1.14 -19.99
N PRO A 78 14.83 0.82 -20.83
CA PRO A 78 15.02 -0.56 -21.31
C PRO A 78 15.33 -1.55 -20.16
N PRO A 79 14.78 -2.79 -20.18
CA PRO A 79 13.69 -3.23 -21.03
C PRO A 79 12.38 -2.50 -20.66
N GLU A 80 11.68 -1.95 -21.66
CA GLU A 80 10.41 -1.26 -21.41
C GLU A 80 9.34 -2.27 -21.00
N ILE A 81 8.63 -1.97 -19.91
CA ILE A 81 7.46 -2.73 -19.44
C ILE A 81 6.33 -1.75 -19.15
N GLN A 82 5.08 -2.13 -19.42
CA GLN A 82 3.92 -1.25 -19.25
C GLN A 82 3.47 -1.17 -17.78
N TYR A 83 3.68 -2.23 -17.03
CA TYR A 83 3.33 -2.31 -15.61
C TYR A 83 4.23 -3.32 -14.88
N PHE A 84 4.27 -3.22 -13.55
CA PHE A 84 4.96 -4.18 -12.69
C PHE A 84 3.94 -5.02 -11.90
N ARG A 85 4.12 -6.34 -11.90
CA ARG A 85 3.42 -7.27 -11.00
C ARG A 85 4.41 -8.29 -10.46
N MET A 86 4.46 -8.40 -9.13
CA MET A 86 5.40 -9.32 -8.47
C MET A 86 5.18 -10.78 -8.91
N HIS A 87 3.92 -11.22 -9.04
CA HIS A 87 3.61 -12.57 -9.50
C HIS A 87 4.16 -12.85 -10.91
N GLU A 88 3.99 -11.92 -11.85
CA GLU A 88 4.49 -12.06 -13.23
C GLU A 88 6.03 -12.04 -13.28
N PHE A 89 6.67 -11.24 -12.42
CA PHE A 89 8.12 -11.26 -12.24
C PHE A 89 8.62 -12.62 -11.74
N ILE A 90 7.99 -13.19 -10.70
CA ILE A 90 8.39 -14.49 -10.12
C ILE A 90 8.13 -15.64 -11.10
N GLN A 91 6.99 -15.64 -11.79
CA GLN A 91 6.60 -16.70 -12.73
C GLN A 91 7.22 -16.53 -14.12
N GLU A 92 8.01 -15.47 -14.35
CA GLU A 92 8.62 -15.15 -15.64
C GLU A 92 7.59 -15.04 -16.78
N SER A 93 6.45 -14.41 -16.49
CA SER A 93 5.30 -14.30 -17.40
C SER A 93 4.91 -12.84 -17.65
N GLY A 94 3.88 -12.61 -18.48
CA GLY A 94 3.39 -11.26 -18.79
C GLY A 94 4.46 -10.35 -19.37
N GLU A 95 4.64 -9.16 -18.79
CA GLU A 95 5.64 -8.17 -19.22
C GLU A 95 7.10 -8.65 -19.04
N PHE A 96 7.32 -9.72 -18.25
CA PHE A 96 8.63 -10.31 -18.03
C PHE A 96 8.90 -11.54 -18.91
N ALA A 97 7.92 -11.99 -19.69
CA ALA A 97 8.07 -13.14 -20.56
C ALA A 97 9.14 -12.87 -21.64
N GLY A 98 10.10 -13.78 -21.79
CA GLY A 98 11.16 -13.68 -22.80
C GLY A 98 12.30 -12.72 -22.46
N LEU A 99 12.24 -11.99 -21.34
CA LEU A 99 13.37 -11.20 -20.84
C LEU A 99 14.42 -12.10 -20.19
N LEU A 100 15.69 -11.77 -20.39
CA LEU A 100 16.80 -12.45 -19.72
C LEU A 100 16.76 -12.20 -18.22
N HIS A 101 17.23 -13.16 -17.42
CA HIS A 101 17.20 -13.08 -15.96
C HIS A 101 17.82 -11.78 -15.42
N ASN A 102 18.97 -11.36 -15.95
CA ASN A 102 19.61 -10.10 -15.56
C ASN A 102 18.74 -8.88 -15.91
N GLN A 103 18.13 -8.85 -17.10
CA GLN A 103 17.25 -7.74 -17.50
C GLN A 103 16.03 -7.59 -16.58
N LYS A 104 15.45 -8.72 -16.15
CA LYS A 104 14.34 -8.73 -15.20
C LYS A 104 14.78 -8.22 -13.83
N GLN A 105 15.91 -8.70 -13.34
CA GLN A 105 16.47 -8.28 -12.06
C GLN A 105 16.83 -6.79 -12.06
N ASP A 106 17.52 -6.32 -13.09
CA ASP A 106 17.88 -4.90 -13.28
C ASP A 106 16.61 -4.03 -13.33
N LYS A 107 15.56 -4.49 -14.01
CA LYS A 107 14.27 -3.81 -14.04
C LYS A 107 13.63 -3.75 -12.66
N PHE A 108 13.58 -4.86 -11.93
CA PHE A 108 13.07 -4.90 -10.57
C PHE A 108 13.84 -3.94 -9.65
N ASP A 109 15.16 -3.98 -9.69
CA ASP A 109 16.02 -3.12 -8.88
C ASP A 109 15.84 -1.63 -9.22
N SER A 110 15.61 -1.30 -10.50
CA SER A 110 15.31 0.08 -10.92
C SER A 110 14.00 0.61 -10.33
N LEU A 111 12.97 -0.24 -10.22
CA LEU A 111 11.69 0.12 -9.60
C LEU A 111 11.83 0.26 -8.08
N ILE A 112 12.58 -0.64 -7.43
CA ILE A 112 12.90 -0.52 -6.00
C ILE A 112 13.71 0.75 -5.71
N ALA A 113 14.62 1.15 -6.61
CA ALA A 113 15.38 2.38 -6.48
C ALA A 113 14.49 3.64 -6.46
N VAL A 114 13.37 3.64 -7.19
CA VAL A 114 12.37 4.72 -7.11
C VAL A 114 11.77 4.82 -5.72
N LEU A 115 11.33 3.71 -5.13
CA LEU A 115 10.77 3.73 -3.77
C LEU A 115 11.82 4.15 -2.73
N ARG A 116 13.06 3.70 -2.88
CA ARG A 116 14.18 4.10 -2.00
C ARG A 116 14.48 5.59 -2.10
N LYS A 117 14.44 6.17 -3.31
CA LYS A 117 14.65 7.61 -3.53
C LYS A 117 13.67 8.47 -2.74
N HIS A 118 12.43 7.99 -2.54
CA HIS A 118 11.36 8.70 -1.83
C HIS A 118 11.13 8.19 -0.40
N SER A 119 12.01 7.35 0.15
CA SER A 119 11.73 6.60 1.39
C SER A 119 11.55 7.47 2.63
N THR A 120 12.06 8.71 2.65
CA THR A 120 11.87 9.64 3.76
C THR A 120 10.49 10.28 3.77
N GLU A 121 9.78 10.26 2.65
CA GLU A 121 8.42 10.80 2.49
C GLU A 121 7.35 9.71 2.42
N LEU A 122 7.76 8.46 2.19
CA LEU A 122 6.89 7.30 2.18
C LEU A 122 6.84 6.65 3.57
N THR A 123 5.63 6.55 4.13
CA THR A 123 5.39 5.79 5.37
C THR A 123 4.91 4.39 5.03
N TRP A 124 5.66 3.37 5.43
CA TRP A 124 5.22 1.97 5.31
C TRP A 124 4.07 1.69 6.29
N LEU A 125 3.06 0.96 5.81
CA LEU A 125 1.94 0.49 6.61
C LEU A 125 1.64 -0.96 6.25
N GLU A 126 1.34 -1.76 7.26
CA GLU A 126 0.88 -3.13 7.08
C GLU A 126 -0.17 -3.48 8.14
N SER A 127 -1.10 -4.34 7.77
CA SER A 127 -2.03 -4.96 8.69
C SER A 127 -2.33 -6.38 8.24
N ALA A 128 -2.27 -7.30 9.19
CA ALA A 128 -2.47 -8.72 8.96
C ALA A 128 -3.57 -9.25 9.87
N ILE A 129 -4.31 -10.24 9.39
CA ILE A 129 -5.23 -11.06 10.16
C ILE A 129 -5.00 -12.52 9.79
N THR A 130 -4.93 -13.40 10.77
CA THR A 130 -4.81 -14.85 10.52
C THR A 130 -6.14 -15.42 10.02
N TRP A 131 -6.08 -16.52 9.26
CA TRP A 131 -7.30 -17.23 8.89
C TRP A 131 -8.06 -17.74 10.11
N ASP A 132 -7.36 -18.16 11.17
CA ASP A 132 -7.98 -18.60 12.41
C ASP A 132 -8.80 -17.49 13.09
N GLU A 133 -8.22 -16.30 13.24
CA GLU A 133 -8.94 -15.14 13.80
C GLU A 133 -10.14 -14.76 12.95
N TYR A 134 -10.03 -14.86 11.63
CA TYR A 134 -11.14 -14.55 10.73
C TYR A 134 -12.25 -15.61 10.79
N ASP A 135 -11.90 -16.89 10.72
CA ASP A 135 -12.84 -18.01 10.65
C ASP A 135 -13.48 -18.33 12.00
N HIS A 136 -12.77 -18.09 13.12
CA HIS A 136 -13.23 -18.45 14.46
C HIS A 136 -13.48 -17.25 15.37
N GLY A 137 -12.89 -16.08 15.10
CA GLY A 137 -13.07 -14.88 15.91
C GLY A 137 -14.36 -14.11 15.62
N LEU A 138 -15.01 -14.36 14.48
CA LEU A 138 -16.23 -13.65 14.06
C LEU A 138 -17.50 -14.47 14.35
N SER A 139 -18.52 -13.80 14.89
CA SER A 139 -19.87 -14.36 14.95
C SER A 139 -20.47 -14.55 13.55
N GLU A 140 -21.44 -15.44 13.40
CA GLU A 140 -22.14 -15.68 12.13
C GLU A 140 -22.69 -14.37 11.52
N ARG A 141 -23.31 -13.52 12.34
CA ARG A 141 -23.80 -12.21 11.91
C ARG A 141 -22.69 -11.30 11.40
N MET A 142 -21.51 -11.32 12.04
CA MET A 142 -20.37 -10.52 11.60
C MET A 142 -19.81 -11.02 10.27
N ARG A 143 -19.79 -12.33 10.01
CA ARG A 143 -19.33 -12.89 8.72
C ARG A 143 -20.23 -12.53 7.54
N LEU A 144 -21.53 -12.31 7.78
CA LEU A 144 -22.45 -11.82 6.75
C LEU A 144 -22.12 -10.39 6.29
N VAL A 145 -21.59 -9.57 7.20
CA VAL A 145 -21.23 -8.17 6.97
C VAL A 145 -19.79 -8.08 6.46
N PHE A 146 -18.84 -8.72 7.14
CA PHE A 146 -17.41 -8.72 6.83
C PHE A 146 -17.05 -9.99 6.07
N ARG A 147 -17.39 -10.01 4.77
CA ARG A 147 -17.25 -11.20 3.91
C ARG A 147 -15.82 -11.54 3.51
N THR A 148 -14.89 -10.61 3.68
CA THR A 148 -13.47 -10.81 3.35
C THR A 148 -12.59 -10.28 4.47
N PRO A 149 -11.47 -10.96 4.80
CA PRO A 149 -10.54 -10.51 5.84
C PRO A 149 -9.88 -9.16 5.50
N VAL A 150 -9.79 -8.80 4.21
CA VAL A 150 -9.25 -7.52 3.72
C VAL A 150 -9.87 -6.30 4.42
N TYR A 151 -11.15 -6.36 4.79
CA TYR A 151 -11.80 -5.27 5.53
C TYR A 151 -11.08 -4.95 6.85
N PHE A 152 -10.70 -5.98 7.61
CA PHE A 152 -10.01 -5.82 8.89
C PHE A 152 -8.60 -5.27 8.70
N CYS A 153 -7.90 -5.70 7.64
CA CYS A 153 -6.60 -5.16 7.30
C CYS A 153 -6.68 -3.66 6.94
N LEU A 154 -7.66 -3.26 6.12
CA LEU A 154 -7.88 -1.86 5.78
C LEU A 154 -8.27 -1.03 7.00
N ALA A 155 -9.14 -1.54 7.87
CA ALA A 155 -9.50 -0.89 9.12
C ALA A 155 -8.27 -0.72 10.04
N GLY A 156 -7.42 -1.74 10.13
CA GLY A 156 -6.15 -1.69 10.86
C GLY A 156 -5.22 -0.60 10.34
N ILE A 157 -5.07 -0.48 9.02
CA ILE A 157 -4.28 0.58 8.37
C ILE A 157 -4.83 1.97 8.71
N VAL A 158 -6.15 2.18 8.64
CA VAL A 158 -6.79 3.47 8.97
C VAL A 158 -6.55 3.83 10.44
N LEU A 159 -6.76 2.88 11.35
CA LEU A 159 -6.55 3.10 12.79
C LEU A 159 -5.08 3.40 13.11
N ALA A 160 -4.14 2.66 12.51
CA ALA A 160 -2.71 2.90 12.65
C ALA A 160 -2.31 4.28 12.12
N SER A 161 -2.88 4.70 10.99
CA SER A 161 -2.62 6.02 10.39
C SER A 161 -3.10 7.15 11.29
N LEU A 162 -4.27 7.03 11.91
CA LEU A 162 -4.76 8.00 12.90
C LEU A 162 -3.84 8.08 14.13
N GLY A 163 -3.37 6.94 14.64
CA GLY A 163 -2.42 6.89 15.76
C GLY A 163 -1.08 7.58 15.44
N ALA A 164 -0.53 7.34 14.25
CA ALA A 164 0.69 8.00 13.80
C ALA A 164 0.53 9.53 13.72
N LEU A 165 -0.64 10.01 13.27
CA LEU A 165 -0.93 11.44 13.18
C LEU A 165 -1.06 12.11 14.56
N VAL A 166 -1.67 11.44 15.54
CA VAL A 166 -1.73 11.93 16.92
C VAL A 166 -0.33 12.05 17.53
N LEU A 167 0.55 11.08 17.26
CA LEU A 167 1.94 11.12 17.73
C LEU A 167 2.75 12.25 17.08
N LEU A 168 2.55 12.50 15.79
CA LEU A 168 3.23 13.57 15.05
C LEU A 168 2.69 14.97 15.40
N ALA A 169 1.42 15.08 15.80
CA ALA A 169 0.79 16.33 16.20
C ALA A 169 0.99 16.69 17.69
N SER A 170 1.58 15.80 18.49
CA SER A 170 1.83 16.05 19.90
C SER A 170 2.96 17.08 20.11
N PRO A 171 2.74 18.17 20.87
CA PRO A 171 3.75 19.20 21.14
C PRO A 171 4.90 18.72 22.05
N ARG A 172 4.79 17.52 22.64
CA ARG A 172 5.89 16.83 23.31
C ARG A 172 6.52 15.90 22.28
N GLY A 173 7.62 16.35 21.67
CA GLY A 173 8.25 15.72 20.51
C GLY A 173 8.48 14.21 20.64
N PRO A 174 8.76 13.53 19.51
CA PRO A 174 8.80 12.07 19.46
C PRO A 174 9.79 11.52 20.48
N LEU A 175 9.33 10.57 21.30
CA LEU A 175 10.20 9.73 22.11
C LEU A 175 11.25 9.10 21.18
N ARG A 176 12.48 9.62 21.25
CA ARG A 176 13.63 9.18 20.48
C ARG A 176 14.07 7.79 20.93
N HIS A 177 13.31 6.74 20.61
CA HIS A 177 13.78 5.35 20.60
C HIS A 177 12.85 4.48 19.73
N PHE A 178 12.75 4.79 18.44
CA PHE A 178 12.42 3.75 17.46
C PHE A 178 13.74 3.32 16.83
N ASN A 179 14.29 2.25 17.38
CA ASN A 179 15.52 1.64 16.93
C ASN A 179 15.30 1.18 15.48
N SER A 180 16.18 1.61 14.58
CA SER A 180 16.17 1.28 13.17
C SER A 180 16.45 -0.21 12.96
N ALA A 181 15.43 -1.05 13.08
CA ALA A 181 15.43 -2.37 12.48
C ALA A 181 14.80 -2.21 11.09
N HIS A 182 15.65 -2.27 10.08
CA HIS A 182 15.33 -2.35 8.66
C HIS A 182 13.97 -3.00 8.36
N PRO A 183 13.15 -2.46 7.42
CA PRO A 183 12.16 -3.30 6.78
C PRO A 183 12.93 -4.32 5.93
N LYS A 184 13.19 -5.50 6.50
CA LYS A 184 13.48 -6.68 5.70
C LYS A 184 12.25 -6.86 4.83
N LEU A 185 12.42 -6.62 3.53
CA LEU A 185 11.47 -7.02 2.50
C LEU A 185 11.28 -8.53 2.69
N LEU A 186 10.23 -8.92 3.43
CA LEU A 186 9.91 -10.31 3.65
C LEU A 186 9.22 -10.79 2.38
N ILE A 187 10.03 -11.13 1.38
CA ILE A 187 9.60 -11.98 0.28
C ILE A 187 9.34 -13.34 0.95
N LEU A 188 8.08 -13.62 1.23
CA LEU A 188 7.62 -14.95 1.63
C LEU A 188 8.03 -15.91 0.51
N ARG A 189 8.96 -16.81 0.84
CA ARG A 189 9.27 -18.02 0.06
C ARG A 189 8.24 -19.09 0.35
#